data_AF-A0A418QHJ2-F1
#
_entry.id   AF-A0A418QHJ2-F1
#
_cell.length_a   1.000
_cell.length_b   1.000
_cell.length_c   1.000
_cell.angle_alpha   90.00
_cell.angle_beta   90.00
_cell.angle_gamma   90.00
#
_symmetry.space_group_name_H-M   'P 1'
#
loop_
_entity.id
_entity.type
_entity.pdbx_description
1 polymer ?
#
loop_
_entity_poly.entity_id
_entity_poly.type
_entity_poly.pdbx_seq_one_letter_code
_entity_poly.pdbx_strand_id
1 'polypeptide(L)'
;MPRSLRIPRVPHYLALLRAALGLTQAQLAGGLGVSRQTVTQVEAGERQLPPAAGLRLEWLTQARPGLPLPPAPSPDPALLRTRAAAVAYEIGQLSRRLARGQARADRALRWLRAAPGLLAALPTTAGGDQKWLAAVSAEAEDALEGEGSPARHRLLAARLAGLRAEATALAADEASDNAADDAADDAADDAATDDATQTAASLSED
;
A
#
# COMPACT_ATOMS: atom_id res chain seq x y z
N MET A 1 5.16 -47.23 -19.50
CA MET A 1 3.82 -46.60 -19.49
C MET A 1 3.75 -45.64 -18.29
N PRO A 2 4.07 -44.34 -18.46
CA PRO A 2 4.03 -43.38 -17.36
C PRO A 2 2.58 -43.07 -16.98
N ARG A 3 2.22 -43.30 -15.71
CA ARG A 3 0.94 -42.86 -15.14
C ARG A 3 0.99 -41.35 -14.99
N SER A 4 0.21 -40.63 -15.78
CA SER A 4 0.03 -39.19 -15.63
C SER A 4 -0.60 -38.91 -14.27
N LEU A 5 0.18 -38.28 -13.38
CA LEU A 5 -0.32 -37.74 -12.12
C LEU A 5 -1.33 -36.65 -12.47
N ARG A 6 -2.61 -36.93 -12.23
CA ARG A 6 -3.66 -35.92 -12.31
C ARG A 6 -3.50 -35.02 -11.09
N ILE A 7 -2.85 -33.89 -11.27
CA ILE A 7 -2.88 -32.82 -10.27
C ILE A 7 -4.34 -32.38 -10.12
N PRO A 8 -4.94 -32.45 -8.91
CA PRO A 8 -6.29 -31.95 -8.70
C PRO A 8 -6.32 -30.46 -9.03
N ARG A 9 -7.18 -30.06 -9.97
CA ARG A 9 -7.37 -28.65 -10.30
C ARG A 9 -8.15 -27.99 -9.16
N VAL A 10 -7.56 -26.95 -8.56
CA VAL A 10 -8.26 -26.08 -7.61
C VAL A 10 -9.45 -25.45 -8.34
N PRO A 11 -10.68 -25.48 -7.77
CA PRO A 11 -11.84 -24.90 -8.42
C PRO A 11 -11.63 -23.39 -8.61
N HIS A 12 -11.79 -22.92 -9.85
CA HIS A 12 -11.69 -21.49 -10.16
C HIS A 12 -12.75 -20.70 -9.37
N TYR A 13 -12.41 -19.49 -8.91
CA TYR A 13 -13.29 -18.64 -8.09
C TYR A 13 -14.72 -18.52 -8.66
N LEU A 14 -14.84 -18.39 -9.98
CA LEU A 14 -16.13 -18.31 -10.67
C LEU A 14 -17.02 -19.53 -10.42
N ALA A 15 -16.44 -20.74 -10.36
CA ALA A 15 -17.17 -21.98 -10.10
C ALA A 15 -17.66 -22.04 -8.65
N LEU A 16 -16.84 -21.58 -7.69
CA LEU A 16 -17.22 -21.47 -6.28
C LEU A 16 -18.38 -20.49 -6.10
N LEU A 17 -18.28 -19.31 -6.72
CA LEU A 17 -19.33 -18.31 -6.69
C LEU A 17 -20.64 -18.84 -7.28
N ARG A 18 -20.56 -19.50 -8.43
CA ARG A 18 -21.71 -20.13 -9.08
C ARG A 18 -22.39 -21.16 -8.17
N ALA A 19 -21.59 -22.06 -7.59
CA ALA A 19 -22.09 -23.13 -6.72
C ALA A 19 -22.76 -22.55 -5.47
N ALA A 20 -22.14 -21.55 -4.84
CA ALA A 20 -22.70 -20.90 -3.68
C ALA A 20 -24.04 -20.21 -4.00
N LEU A 21 -24.13 -19.50 -5.14
CA LEU A 21 -25.35 -18.82 -5.56
C LEU A 21 -26.44 -19.77 -6.09
N GLY A 22 -26.17 -21.08 -6.18
CA GLY A 22 -27.11 -22.05 -6.74
C GLY A 22 -27.41 -21.82 -8.21
N LEU A 23 -26.49 -21.17 -8.95
CA LEU A 23 -26.69 -20.84 -10.36
C LEU A 23 -26.20 -21.97 -11.28
N THR A 24 -26.90 -22.17 -12.40
CA THR A 24 -26.36 -22.93 -13.52
C THR A 24 -25.36 -22.10 -14.31
N GLN A 25 -24.46 -22.74 -15.08
CA GLN A 25 -23.52 -22.01 -15.94
C GLN A 25 -24.25 -21.12 -16.96
N ALA A 26 -25.43 -21.53 -17.42
CA ALA A 26 -26.24 -20.74 -18.35
C ALA A 26 -26.82 -19.48 -17.69
N GLN A 27 -27.32 -19.58 -16.45
CA GLN A 27 -27.82 -18.42 -15.70
C GLN A 27 -26.70 -17.44 -15.36
N LEU A 28 -25.53 -17.94 -14.94
CA LEU A 28 -24.37 -17.10 -14.69
C LEU A 28 -23.90 -16.39 -15.96
N ALA A 29 -23.83 -17.11 -17.08
CA ALA A 29 -23.48 -16.54 -18.38
C ALA A 29 -24.46 -15.41 -18.79
N GLY A 30 -25.76 -15.63 -18.59
CA GLY A 30 -26.80 -14.63 -18.82
C GLY A 30 -26.63 -13.37 -17.96
N GLY A 31 -26.36 -13.53 -16.65
CA GLY A 31 -26.11 -12.40 -15.75
C GLY A 31 -24.86 -11.60 -16.15
N LEU A 32 -23.78 -12.30 -16.52
CA LEU A 32 -22.51 -11.70 -16.93
C LEU A 32 -22.54 -11.12 -18.35
N GLY A 33 -23.54 -11.46 -19.18
CA GLY A 33 -23.60 -11.03 -20.58
C GLY A 33 -22.56 -11.72 -21.46
N VAL A 34 -22.18 -12.96 -21.14
CA VAL A 34 -21.22 -13.78 -21.91
C VAL A 34 -21.85 -15.09 -22.36
N SER A 35 -21.18 -15.84 -23.24
CA SER A 35 -21.66 -17.17 -23.64
C SER A 35 -21.39 -18.22 -22.55
N ARG A 36 -22.23 -19.26 -22.50
CA ARG A 36 -22.04 -20.40 -21.58
C ARG A 36 -20.65 -21.03 -21.74
N GLN A 37 -20.18 -21.20 -22.98
CA GLN A 37 -18.85 -21.74 -23.25
C GLN A 37 -17.72 -20.89 -22.65
N THR A 38 -17.87 -19.56 -22.66
CA THR A 38 -16.90 -18.66 -22.02
C THR A 38 -16.84 -18.92 -20.51
N VAL A 39 -17.98 -19.10 -19.84
CA VAL A 39 -18.02 -19.46 -18.42
C VAL A 39 -17.32 -20.80 -18.17
N THR A 40 -17.57 -21.81 -19.00
CA THR A 40 -16.91 -23.13 -18.87
C THR A 40 -15.39 -23.03 -19.01
N GLN A 41 -14.89 -22.28 -20.01
CA GLN A 41 -13.45 -22.07 -20.21
C GLN A 41 -12.81 -21.28 -19.05
N VAL A 42 -13.50 -20.27 -18.53
CA VAL A 42 -13.03 -19.50 -17.37
C VAL A 42 -13.00 -20.38 -16.12
N GLU A 43 -14.05 -21.17 -15.86
CA GLU A 43 -14.07 -22.12 -14.75
C GLU A 43 -12.97 -23.19 -14.85
N ALA A 44 -12.56 -23.55 -16.07
CA ALA A 44 -11.47 -24.47 -16.34
C ALA A 44 -10.07 -23.83 -16.23
N GLY A 45 -9.98 -22.50 -16.06
CA GLY A 45 -8.73 -21.74 -16.06
C GLY A 45 -8.11 -21.56 -17.45
N GLU A 46 -8.85 -21.84 -18.52
CA GLU A 46 -8.36 -21.78 -19.90
C GLU A 46 -8.51 -20.38 -20.52
N ARG A 47 -9.35 -19.52 -19.93
CA ARG A 47 -9.63 -18.18 -20.45
C ARG A 47 -9.87 -17.18 -19.33
N GLN A 48 -9.48 -15.93 -19.53
CA GLN A 48 -9.82 -14.81 -18.65
C GLN A 48 -11.20 -14.23 -18.97
N LEU A 49 -11.91 -13.75 -17.94
CA LEU A 49 -13.22 -13.13 -18.08
C LEU A 49 -13.10 -11.73 -18.72
N PRO A 50 -13.95 -11.34 -19.68
CA PRO A 50 -13.95 -9.98 -20.23
C PRO A 50 -14.16 -8.91 -19.14
N PRO A 51 -13.51 -7.72 -19.23
CA PRO A 51 -13.60 -6.69 -18.19
C PRO A 51 -15.03 -6.26 -17.83
N ALA A 52 -15.91 -6.13 -18.84
CA ALA A 52 -17.31 -5.76 -18.63
C ALA A 52 -18.09 -6.82 -17.81
N ALA A 53 -17.75 -8.09 -17.96
CA ALA A 53 -18.31 -9.18 -17.15
C ALA A 53 -17.69 -9.21 -15.75
N GLY A 54 -16.43 -8.80 -15.60
CA GLY A 54 -15.78 -8.62 -14.30
C GLY A 54 -16.54 -7.65 -13.38
N LEU A 55 -16.96 -6.50 -13.89
CA LEU A 55 -17.75 -5.52 -13.12
C LEU A 55 -19.10 -6.08 -12.65
N ARG A 56 -19.79 -6.85 -13.52
CA ARG A 56 -21.06 -7.50 -13.14
C ARG A 56 -20.86 -8.61 -12.11
N LEU A 57 -19.74 -9.32 -12.21
CA LEU A 57 -19.35 -10.33 -11.23
C LEU A 57 -19.11 -9.68 -9.86
N GLU A 58 -18.44 -8.54 -9.82
CA GLU A 58 -18.21 -7.77 -8.60
C GLU A 58 -19.54 -7.38 -7.93
N TRP A 59 -20.52 -6.89 -8.70
CA TRP A 59 -21.85 -6.57 -8.18
C TRP A 59 -22.57 -7.80 -7.61
N LEU A 60 -22.47 -8.95 -8.28
CA LEU A 60 -23.04 -10.22 -7.78
C LEU A 60 -22.37 -10.68 -6.49
N THR A 61 -21.07 -10.44 -6.33
CA THR A 61 -20.34 -10.78 -5.10
C THR A 61 -20.73 -9.87 -3.93
N GLN A 62 -20.94 -8.58 -4.19
CA GLN A 62 -21.37 -7.62 -3.16
C GLN A 62 -22.81 -7.88 -2.68
N ALA A 63 -23.68 -8.37 -3.57
CA ALA A 63 -25.09 -8.63 -3.25
C ALA A 63 -25.31 -9.79 -2.27
N ARG A 64 -24.27 -10.58 -1.94
CA ARG A 64 -24.39 -11.70 -1.00
C ARG A 64 -23.24 -11.73 0.01
N PRO A 65 -23.32 -10.92 1.08
CA PRO A 65 -22.38 -11.02 2.18
C PRO A 65 -22.40 -12.45 2.78
N GLY A 66 -21.22 -13.00 3.07
CA GLY A 66 -21.07 -14.34 3.69
C GLY A 66 -20.73 -15.48 2.74
N LEU A 67 -20.55 -15.20 1.45
CA LEU A 67 -19.90 -16.12 0.54
C LEU A 67 -18.43 -16.28 0.96
N PRO A 68 -17.92 -17.51 1.22
CA PRO A 68 -16.52 -17.70 1.53
C PRO A 68 -15.71 -17.26 0.31
N LEU A 69 -15.09 -16.08 0.39
CA LEU A 69 -14.07 -15.70 -0.56
C LEU A 69 -12.97 -16.77 -0.44
N PRO A 70 -12.42 -17.25 -1.57
CA PRO A 70 -11.19 -18.03 -1.49
C PRO A 70 -10.19 -17.19 -0.68
N PRO A 71 -9.42 -17.81 0.21
CA PRO A 71 -8.39 -17.08 0.93
C PRO A 71 -7.56 -16.34 -0.11
N ALA A 72 -7.41 -15.03 0.08
CA ALA A 72 -6.52 -14.26 -0.77
C ALA A 72 -5.14 -14.93 -0.73
N PRO A 73 -4.44 -15.08 -1.87
CA PRO A 73 -3.08 -15.59 -1.81
C PRO A 73 -2.29 -14.70 -0.85
N SER A 74 -1.54 -15.32 0.05
CA SER A 74 -0.66 -14.57 0.96
C SER A 74 0.26 -13.69 0.11
N PRO A 75 0.39 -12.41 0.45
CA PRO A 75 1.27 -11.50 -0.28
C PRO A 75 2.71 -12.03 -0.25
N ASP A 76 3.46 -11.76 -1.31
CA ASP A 76 4.89 -12.11 -1.35
C ASP A 76 5.66 -11.22 -0.35
N PRO A 77 6.32 -11.78 0.68
CA PRO A 77 7.02 -11.00 1.70
C PRO A 77 8.20 -10.19 1.10
N ALA A 78 8.79 -10.63 -0.01
CA ALA A 78 9.83 -9.86 -0.68
C ALA A 78 9.28 -8.56 -1.30
N LEU A 79 8.05 -8.59 -1.83
CA LEU A 79 7.38 -7.41 -2.35
C LEU A 79 7.00 -6.43 -1.24
N LEU A 80 6.53 -6.93 -0.09
CA LEU A 80 6.21 -6.11 1.08
C LEU A 80 7.45 -5.37 1.59
N ARG A 81 8.57 -6.08 1.81
CA ARG A 81 9.84 -5.47 2.23
C ARG A 81 10.35 -4.42 1.22
N THR A 82 10.25 -4.72 -0.07
CA THR A 82 10.63 -3.78 -1.15
C THR A 82 9.77 -2.51 -1.09
N ARG A 83 8.46 -2.67 -0.88
CA ARG A 83 7.53 -1.54 -0.73
C ARG A 83 7.84 -0.73 0.52
N ALA A 84 8.09 -1.37 1.66
CA ALA A 84 8.44 -0.72 2.91
C ALA A 84 9.70 0.15 2.77
N ALA A 85 10.75 -0.37 2.13
CA ALA A 85 11.97 0.38 1.84
C ALA A 85 11.71 1.61 0.94
N ALA A 86 10.88 1.46 -0.10
CA ALA A 86 10.51 2.56 -0.98
C ALA A 86 9.72 3.66 -0.23
N VAL A 87 8.75 3.28 0.60
CA VAL A 87 7.96 4.20 1.42
C VAL A 87 8.86 4.96 2.40
N ALA A 88 9.78 4.27 3.08
CA ALA A 88 10.73 4.89 4.00
C ALA A 88 11.61 5.95 3.28
N TYR A 89 12.08 5.63 2.07
CA TYR A 89 12.85 6.55 1.25
C TYR A 89 12.03 7.79 0.84
N GLU A 90 10.79 7.61 0.37
CA GLU A 90 9.89 8.71 0.02
C GLU A 90 9.60 9.62 1.22
N ILE A 91 9.33 9.05 2.40
CA ILE A 91 9.14 9.80 3.65
C ILE A 91 10.36 10.68 3.92
N GLY A 92 11.57 10.11 3.82
CA GLY A 92 12.81 10.85 4.02
C GLY A 92 12.98 12.01 3.03
N GLN A 93 12.70 11.77 1.75
CA GLN A 93 12.80 12.78 0.69
C GLN A 93 11.81 13.93 0.91
N LEU A 94 10.54 13.61 1.15
CA LEU A 94 9.48 14.59 1.34
C LEU A 94 9.66 15.39 2.63
N SER A 95 10.14 14.75 3.70
CA SER A 95 10.45 15.43 4.97
C SER A 95 11.54 16.48 4.79
N ARG A 96 12.63 16.14 4.09
CA ARG A 96 13.71 17.09 3.75
C ARG A 96 13.21 18.23 2.86
N ARG A 97 12.31 17.93 1.91
CA ARG A 97 11.72 18.96 1.05
C ARG A 97 10.84 19.93 1.85
N LEU A 98 9.98 19.42 2.72
CA LEU A 98 9.12 20.24 3.59
C LEU A 98 9.96 21.13 4.51
N ALA A 99 10.98 20.57 5.17
CA ALA A 99 11.86 21.34 6.05
C ALA A 99 12.59 22.48 5.32
N ARG A 100 13.09 22.23 4.10
CA ARG A 100 13.72 23.27 3.26
C ARG A 100 12.72 24.37 2.87
N GLY A 101 11.51 24.00 2.46
CA GLY A 101 10.44 24.95 2.13
C GLY A 101 10.07 25.84 3.31
N GLN A 102 9.90 25.24 4.50
CA GLN A 102 9.60 25.95 5.74
C GLN A 102 10.73 26.92 6.13
N ALA A 103 11.99 26.47 6.10
CA ALA A 103 13.12 27.34 6.40
C ALA A 103 13.25 28.52 5.43
N ARG A 104 12.93 28.32 4.15
CA ARG A 104 12.90 29.39 3.13
C ARG A 104 11.76 30.37 3.40
N ALA A 105 10.56 29.88 3.70
CA ALA A 105 9.41 30.71 4.07
C ALA A 105 9.69 31.56 5.32
N ASP A 106 10.27 30.96 6.36
CA ASP A 106 10.63 31.68 7.59
C ASP A 106 11.64 32.80 7.34
N ARG A 107 12.63 32.55 6.48
CA ARG A 107 13.61 33.56 6.06
C ARG A 107 12.92 34.71 5.32
N ALA A 108 12.06 34.40 4.36
CA ALA A 108 11.31 35.39 3.59
C ALA A 108 10.41 36.24 4.50
N LEU A 109 9.67 35.62 5.42
CA LEU A 109 8.83 36.34 6.38
C LEU A 109 9.63 37.23 7.33
N ARG A 110 10.80 36.78 7.79
CA ARG A 110 11.69 37.65 8.60
C ARG A 110 12.17 38.86 7.82
N TRP A 111 12.54 38.66 6.55
CA TRP A 111 12.95 39.76 5.67
C TRP A 111 11.81 40.78 5.47
N LEU A 112 10.63 40.31 5.06
CA LEU A 112 9.48 41.19 4.79
C LEU A 112 9.02 41.97 6.03
N ARG A 113 9.18 41.41 7.23
CA ARG A 113 8.93 42.13 8.50
C ARG A 113 9.96 43.23 8.77
N ALA A 114 11.23 43.02 8.39
CA ALA A 114 12.32 43.97 8.63
C ALA A 114 12.39 45.08 7.56
N ALA A 115 11.99 44.77 6.32
CA ALA A 115 12.16 45.65 5.17
C ALA A 115 11.58 47.07 5.36
N PRO A 116 10.38 47.28 5.95
CA PRO A 116 9.86 48.63 6.17
C PRO A 116 10.73 49.47 7.11
N GLY A 117 11.30 48.86 8.15
CA GLY A 117 12.20 49.55 9.09
C GLY A 117 13.53 49.94 8.43
N LEU A 118 14.06 49.06 7.57
CA LEU A 118 15.26 49.36 6.78
C LEU A 118 15.00 50.50 5.79
N LEU A 119 13.84 50.49 5.11
CA LEU A 119 13.46 51.55 4.20
C LEU A 119 13.34 52.90 4.90
N ALA A 120 12.75 52.94 6.10
CA ALA A 120 12.59 54.17 6.89
C ALA A 120 13.93 54.73 7.40
N ALA A 121 14.93 53.87 7.59
CA ALA A 121 16.27 54.27 8.04
C ALA A 121 17.19 54.74 6.91
N LEU A 122 16.83 54.50 5.65
CA LEU A 122 17.66 54.89 4.50
C LEU A 122 17.65 56.41 4.28
N PRO A 123 18.80 57.03 3.95
CA PRO A 123 18.82 58.43 3.57
C PRO A 123 18.10 58.63 2.22
N THR A 124 17.50 59.80 2.03
CA THR A 124 16.70 60.13 0.83
C THR A 124 17.52 60.14 -0.46
N THR A 125 18.85 60.21 -0.39
CA THR A 125 19.76 60.15 -1.52
C THR A 125 20.16 58.72 -1.93
N ALA A 126 19.76 57.69 -1.18
CA ALA A 126 20.13 56.29 -1.42
C ALA A 126 19.23 55.56 -2.43
N GLY A 127 19.08 56.10 -3.63
CA GLY A 127 18.24 55.49 -4.67
C GLY A 127 18.68 54.08 -5.09
N GLY A 128 19.98 53.76 -4.98
CA GLY A 128 20.50 52.41 -5.23
C GLY A 128 20.05 51.39 -4.17
N ASP A 129 20.15 51.75 -2.90
CA ASP A 129 19.79 50.89 -1.77
C ASP A 129 18.28 50.59 -1.75
N GLN A 130 17.45 51.58 -2.11
CA GLN A 130 16.01 51.38 -2.26
C GLN A 130 15.67 50.35 -3.34
N LYS A 131 16.35 50.40 -4.50
CA LYS A 131 16.16 49.41 -5.57
C LYS A 131 16.60 48.01 -5.13
N TRP A 132 17.71 47.91 -4.41
CA TRP A 132 18.18 46.65 -3.86
C TRP A 132 17.18 46.07 -2.84
N LEU A 133 16.68 46.88 -1.89
CA LEU A 133 15.67 46.44 -0.92
C LEU A 133 14.39 45.95 -1.61
N ALA A 134 13.94 46.66 -2.65
CA ALA A 134 12.78 46.26 -3.43
C ALA A 134 13.00 44.90 -4.12
N ALA A 135 14.18 44.70 -4.74
CA ALA A 135 14.51 43.43 -5.39
C ALA A 135 14.54 42.24 -4.42
N VAL A 136 15.17 42.39 -3.25
CA VAL A 136 15.21 41.32 -2.23
C VAL A 136 13.82 41.05 -1.64
N SER A 137 12.98 42.08 -1.51
CA SER A 137 11.59 41.92 -1.05
C SER A 137 10.75 41.17 -2.07
N ALA A 138 10.90 41.47 -3.36
CA ALA A 138 10.27 40.72 -4.44
C ALA A 138 10.72 39.24 -4.43
N GLU A 139 12.02 38.97 -4.27
CA GLU A 139 12.52 37.59 -4.17
C GLU A 139 11.93 36.85 -2.94
N ALA A 140 11.74 37.55 -1.82
CA ALA A 140 11.11 36.99 -0.63
C ALA A 140 9.62 36.68 -0.86
N GLU A 141 8.89 37.54 -1.57
CA GLU A 141 7.50 37.29 -1.97
C GLU A 141 7.42 36.08 -2.92
N ASP A 142 8.25 36.02 -3.95
CA ASP A 142 8.37 34.87 -4.87
C ASP A 142 8.66 33.56 -4.12
N ALA A 143 9.53 33.63 -3.10
CA ALA A 143 9.83 32.47 -2.26
C ALA A 143 8.61 31.96 -1.47
N LEU A 144 7.70 32.84 -1.05
CA LEU A 144 6.46 32.50 -0.37
C LEU A 144 5.39 31.98 -1.34
N GLU A 145 5.36 32.44 -2.59
CA GLU A 145 4.45 31.91 -3.60
C GLU A 145 4.89 30.53 -4.13
N GLY A 146 6.20 30.29 -4.21
CA GLY A 146 6.79 29.07 -4.76
C GLY A 146 6.87 27.89 -3.79
N GLU A 147 8.08 27.58 -3.32
CA GLU A 147 8.31 26.43 -2.43
C GLU A 147 7.90 26.69 -0.98
N GLY A 148 7.88 27.97 -0.55
CA GLY A 148 7.45 28.38 0.79
C GLY A 148 5.94 28.48 0.97
N SER A 149 5.15 28.18 -0.06
CA SER A 149 3.70 28.34 -0.05
C SER A 149 3.04 27.49 1.05
N PRO A 150 2.16 28.08 1.88
CA PRO A 150 1.49 27.35 2.95
C PRO A 150 0.57 26.25 2.42
N ALA A 151 -0.05 26.44 1.25
CA ALA A 151 -0.87 25.42 0.60
C ALA A 151 -0.02 24.21 0.20
N ARG A 152 1.16 24.46 -0.38
CA ARG A 152 2.11 23.41 -0.75
C ARG A 152 2.66 22.68 0.47
N HIS A 153 2.98 23.39 1.54
CA HIS A 153 3.38 22.77 2.81
C HIS A 153 2.30 21.85 3.37
N ARG A 154 1.02 22.27 3.35
CA ARG A 154 -0.12 21.45 3.80
C ARG A 154 -0.27 20.18 2.95
N LEU A 155 -0.14 20.29 1.62
CA LEU A 155 -0.18 19.12 0.73
C LEU A 155 0.97 18.13 1.00
N LEU A 156 2.19 18.64 1.19
CA LEU A 156 3.35 17.80 1.53
C LEU A 156 3.17 17.11 2.88
N ALA A 157 2.66 17.84 3.88
CA ALA A 157 2.38 17.28 5.21
C ALA A 157 1.30 16.19 5.16
N ALA A 158 0.22 16.41 4.40
CA ALA A 158 -0.84 15.41 4.20
C ALA A 158 -0.31 14.16 3.51
N ARG A 159 0.51 14.31 2.45
CA ARG A 159 1.15 13.16 1.79
C ARG A 159 2.10 12.39 2.72
N LEU A 160 2.88 13.10 3.53
CA LEU A 160 3.72 12.48 4.55
C LEU A 160 2.91 11.68 5.58
N ALA A 161 1.75 12.20 6.00
CA ALA A 161 0.86 11.48 6.92
C ALA A 161 0.35 10.18 6.29
N GLY A 162 -0.07 10.21 5.01
CA GLY A 162 -0.49 9.01 4.27
C GLY A 162 0.62 7.96 4.16
N LEU A 163 1.84 8.36 3.79
CA LEU A 163 2.97 7.42 3.69
C LEU A 163 3.36 6.82 5.05
N ARG A 164 3.25 7.59 6.13
CA ARG A 164 3.49 7.07 7.49
C ARG A 164 2.44 6.04 7.89
N ALA A 165 1.17 6.28 7.56
CA ALA A 165 0.11 5.29 7.81
C ALA A 165 0.36 3.99 7.02
N GLU A 166 0.78 4.11 5.76
CA GLU A 166 1.19 2.96 4.95
C GLU A 166 2.36 2.20 5.57
N ALA A 167 3.40 2.91 6.03
CA ALA A 167 4.54 2.27 6.70
C ALA A 167 4.14 1.51 7.97
N THR A 168 3.22 2.07 8.77
CA THR A 168 2.67 1.40 9.96
C THR A 168 1.91 0.13 9.60
N ALA A 169 1.12 0.15 8.52
CA ALA A 169 0.38 -1.02 8.06
C ALA A 169 1.34 -2.13 7.60
N LEU A 170 2.36 -1.79 6.80
CA LEU A 170 3.37 -2.75 6.35
C LEU A 170 4.14 -3.38 7.52
N ALA A 171 4.48 -2.58 8.55
CA ALA A 171 5.15 -3.09 9.74
C ALA A 171 4.26 -4.04 10.56
N ALA A 172 2.94 -3.83 10.57
CA ALA A 172 2.00 -4.72 11.25
C ALA A 172 1.86 -6.06 10.50
N ASP A 173 1.89 -6.04 9.17
CA ASP A 173 1.88 -7.24 8.34
C ASP A 173 3.17 -8.05 8.56
N GLU A 174 4.34 -7.41 8.52
CA GLU A 174 5.63 -8.07 8.79
C GLU A 174 5.71 -8.69 10.20
N ALA A 175 5.14 -8.01 11.21
CA ALA A 175 5.09 -8.54 12.57
C ALA A 175 4.16 -9.75 12.71
N SER A 176 3.06 -9.78 11.93
CA SER A 176 2.11 -10.90 11.93
C SER A 176 2.71 -12.14 11.27
N ASP A 177 3.49 -11.96 10.20
CA ASP A 177 4.19 -13.05 9.51
C ASP A 177 5.30 -13.64 10.41
N ASN A 178 6.13 -12.80 11.04
CA ASN A 178 7.18 -13.29 11.94
C ASN A 178 6.61 -14.05 13.16
N ALA A 179 5.49 -13.58 13.72
CA ALA A 179 4.84 -14.27 14.84
C ALA A 179 4.27 -15.65 14.44
N ALA A 180 3.88 -15.83 13.17
CA ALA A 180 3.43 -17.12 12.65
C ALA A 180 4.60 -18.09 12.44
N ASP A 181 5.76 -17.59 12.00
CA ASP A 181 6.98 -18.39 11.85
C ASP A 181 7.51 -18.84 13.23
N ASP A 182 7.59 -17.93 14.22
CA ASP A 182 8.03 -18.26 15.59
C ASP A 182 7.15 -19.35 16.24
N ALA A 183 5.82 -19.26 16.06
CA ALA A 183 4.88 -20.24 16.61
C ALA A 183 4.97 -21.62 15.92
N ALA A 184 5.43 -21.67 14.67
CA ALA A 184 5.64 -22.93 13.95
C ALA A 184 6.91 -23.65 14.43
N ASP A 185 7.97 -22.89 14.75
CA ASP A 185 9.22 -23.43 15.31
C ASP A 185 8.99 -24.00 16.73
N ASP A 186 8.27 -23.29 17.60
CA ASP A 186 7.95 -23.77 18.95
C ASP A 186 7.13 -25.08 18.92
N ALA A 187 6.16 -25.19 18.01
CA ALA A 187 5.34 -26.39 17.87
C ALA A 187 6.12 -27.60 17.33
N ALA A 188 7.19 -27.37 16.57
CA ALA A 188 8.04 -28.44 16.05
C ALA A 188 8.95 -29.03 17.14
N ASP A 189 9.47 -28.19 18.04
CA ASP A 189 10.31 -28.62 19.17
C ASP A 189 9.50 -29.43 20.20
N ASP A 190 8.26 -29.03 20.49
CA ASP A 190 7.37 -29.80 21.37
C ASP A 190 7.07 -31.20 20.81
N ALA A 191 6.78 -31.30 19.50
CA ALA A 191 6.51 -32.59 18.86
C ALA A 191 7.73 -33.53 18.84
N ALA A 192 8.95 -32.99 18.71
CA ALA A 192 10.18 -33.79 18.77
C ALA A 192 10.47 -34.32 20.18
N THR A 193 10.04 -33.60 21.22
CA THR A 193 10.27 -33.99 22.62
C THR A 193 9.33 -35.12 23.07
N ASP A 194 8.10 -35.15 22.54
CA ASP A 194 7.14 -36.23 22.79
C ASP A 194 7.52 -37.56 22.12
N ASP A 195 8.12 -37.55 20.93
CA ASP A 195 8.57 -38.78 20.25
C ASP A 195 9.76 -39.45 20.97
N ALA A 196 10.68 -38.64 21.50
CA ALA A 196 11.81 -39.13 22.30
C ALA A 196 11.36 -39.77 23.63
N THR A 197 10.34 -39.23 24.29
CA THR A 197 9.81 -39.80 25.53
C THR A 197 8.99 -41.06 25.28
N GLN A 198 8.26 -41.15 24.16
CA GLN A 198 7.53 -42.37 23.79
C GLN A 198 8.47 -43.52 23.36
N THR A 199 9.60 -43.20 22.72
CA THR A 199 10.62 -44.20 22.36
C THR A 199 11.35 -44.72 23.60
N ALA A 200 11.65 -43.86 24.58
CA ALA A 200 12.31 -44.28 25.82
C ALA A 200 11.39 -45.14 26.71
N ALA A 201 10.08 -44.87 26.74
CA ALA A 201 9.11 -45.69 27.47
C ALA A 201 8.99 -47.11 26.88
N SER A 202 9.09 -47.24 25.56
CA SER A 202 8.95 -48.54 24.86
C SER A 202 10.17 -49.46 25.02
N LEU A 203 11.33 -48.95 25.43
CA LEU A 203 12.55 -49.73 25.64
C LEU A 203 12.74 -50.25 27.08
N SER A 204 11.88 -49.89 28.02
CA SER A 204 11.98 -50.30 29.43
C SER A 204 11.04 -51.46 29.82
N GLU A 205 10.30 -52.04 28.88
CA GLU A 205 9.34 -53.13 29.13
C GLU A 205 9.86 -54.56 28.78
N ASP A 206 11.13 -54.72 28.40
CA ASP A 206 11.81 -56.02 28.22
C ASP A 206 12.79 -56.35 29.36
#